data_AF-A0A939DY99-F1
#
_entry.id   AF-A0A939DY99-F1
#
_cell.length_a   1.000
_cell.length_b   1.000
_cell.length_c   1.000
_cell.angle_alpha   90.00
_cell.angle_beta   90.00
_cell.angle_gamma   90.00
#
_symmetry.space_group_name_H-M   'P 1'
#
loop_
_entity.id
_entity.type
_entity.pdbx_description
1 polymer ?
#
loop_
_entity_poly.entity_id
_entity_poly.type
_entity_poly.pdbx_seq_one_letter_code
_entity_poly.pdbx_strand_id
1 'polypeptide(L)'
;MLITRTYHPHAPRNRQVAALFLTDRNLAVRATGVRYPGGEADIIAEDTDGTVVAACVVGGWRRTTASSAPVTRGRLKLLATAAKRFTAHRSRAVIRLDALTVTPADTGDAGACPRHHPGDDHGRHRREEIVETPGGQRFVVTWFKGVGRARN
;
A
#
# COMPACT_ATOMS: atom_id res chain seq x y z
N MET A 1 1.66 -1.01 31.82
CA MET A 1 0.61 -1.89 31.27
C MET A 1 0.09 -1.22 29.99
N LEU A 2 0.70 -1.53 28.84
CA LEU A 2 0.39 -0.84 27.58
C LEU A 2 -0.88 -1.41 26.97
N ILE A 3 -1.90 -0.55 26.93
CA ILE A 3 -3.20 -0.76 26.31
C ILE A 3 -2.97 -1.22 24.87
N THR A 4 -3.43 -2.42 24.56
CA THR A 4 -3.65 -2.96 23.21
C THR A 4 -4.62 -2.05 22.46
N ARG A 5 -4.13 -0.87 22.00
CA ARG A 5 -4.86 -0.02 21.06
C ARG A 5 -5.10 -0.85 19.81
N THR A 6 -6.36 -1.19 19.60
CA THR A 6 -6.90 -1.90 18.44
C THR A 6 -6.29 -1.30 17.19
N TYR A 7 -5.34 -2.02 16.59
CA TYR A 7 -4.71 -1.58 15.36
C TYR A 7 -5.80 -1.59 14.27
N HIS A 8 -6.19 -0.40 13.80
CA HIS A 8 -7.16 -0.26 12.73
C HIS A 8 -6.44 -0.20 11.39
N PRO A 9 -6.53 -1.26 10.56
CA PRO A 9 -5.82 -1.33 9.28
C PRO A 9 -6.14 -0.16 8.34
N HIS A 10 -7.37 0.35 8.42
CA HIS A 10 -7.89 1.46 7.62
C HIS A 10 -7.81 2.83 8.32
N ALA A 11 -7.04 2.95 9.40
CA ALA A 11 -6.88 4.22 10.09
C ALA A 11 -6.37 5.30 9.11
N PRO A 12 -6.92 6.53 9.14
CA PRO A 12 -6.45 7.64 8.30
C PRO A 12 -4.93 7.81 8.33
N ARG A 13 -4.31 7.61 9.49
CA ARG A 13 -2.86 7.62 9.68
C ARG A 13 -2.11 6.63 8.78
N ASN A 14 -2.56 5.38 8.68
CA ASN A 14 -1.86 4.37 7.88
C ASN A 14 -1.93 4.72 6.38
N ARG A 15 -3.04 5.31 5.92
CA ARG A 15 -3.14 5.84 4.55
C ARG A 15 -2.19 7.02 4.31
N GLN A 16 -2.03 7.91 5.28
CA GLN A 16 -1.08 9.02 5.18
C GLN A 16 0.36 8.51 5.08
N VAL A 17 0.75 7.55 5.92
CA VAL A 17 2.08 6.91 5.86
C VAL A 17 2.32 6.23 4.50
N ALA A 18 1.34 5.47 4.02
CA ALA A 18 1.43 4.85 2.69
C ALA A 18 1.50 5.89 1.56
N ALA A 19 0.80 7.02 1.68
CA ALA A 19 0.88 8.11 0.71
C ALA A 19 2.27 8.76 0.69
N LEU A 20 2.85 9.03 1.87
CA LEU A 20 4.23 9.54 1.98
C LEU A 20 5.22 8.57 1.32
N PHE A 21 5.14 7.28 1.65
CA PHE A 21 5.96 6.24 1.04
C PHE A 21 5.91 6.25 -0.50
N LEU A 22 4.72 6.42 -1.08
CA LEU A 22 4.56 6.44 -2.54
C LEU A 22 5.10 7.74 -3.15
N THR A 23 4.86 8.89 -2.50
CA THR A 23 5.39 10.19 -2.95
C THR A 23 6.91 10.21 -2.96
N ASP A 24 7.57 9.68 -1.93
CA ASP A 24 9.04 9.57 -1.86
C ASP A 24 9.63 8.71 -2.99
N ARG A 25 8.79 7.93 -3.67
CA ARG A 25 9.13 7.08 -4.82
C ARG A 25 8.69 7.67 -6.14
N ASN A 26 8.40 8.97 -6.18
CA ASN A 26 7.97 9.73 -7.35
C ASN A 26 6.60 9.32 -7.90
N LEU A 27 5.75 8.65 -7.09
CA LEU A 27 4.34 8.50 -7.47
C LEU A 27 3.56 9.73 -7.03
N ALA A 28 2.87 10.37 -7.98
CA ALA A 28 2.00 11.50 -7.69
C ALA A 28 0.68 11.00 -7.09
N VAL A 29 0.50 11.15 -5.78
CA VAL A 29 -0.77 10.82 -5.11
C VAL A 29 -1.86 11.78 -5.60
N ARG A 30 -2.87 11.25 -6.29
CA ARG A 30 -3.98 12.02 -6.87
C ARG A 30 -5.21 12.06 -5.97
N ALA A 31 -5.46 10.98 -5.24
CA ALA A 31 -6.59 10.90 -4.32
C ALA A 31 -6.33 9.89 -3.20
N THR A 32 -6.95 10.09 -2.04
CA THR A 32 -6.95 9.12 -0.93
C THR A 32 -8.39 8.87 -0.47
N GLY A 33 -8.65 7.67 0.06
CA GLY A 33 -9.98 7.30 0.56
C GLY A 33 -11.09 7.27 -0.49
N VAL A 34 -10.77 6.88 -1.72
CA VAL A 34 -11.71 6.87 -2.85
C VAL A 34 -12.80 5.81 -2.63
N ARG A 35 -14.07 6.23 -2.74
CA ARG A 35 -15.25 5.36 -2.62
C ARG A 35 -16.22 5.67 -3.76
N TYR A 36 -16.58 4.65 -4.52
CA TYR A 36 -17.60 4.68 -5.55
C TYR A 36 -18.57 3.52 -5.33
N PRO A 37 -19.80 3.56 -5.88
CA PRO A 37 -20.65 2.38 -5.97
C PRO A 37 -19.89 1.17 -6.57
N GLY A 38 -19.64 0.14 -5.75
CA GLY A 38 -18.90 -1.06 -6.15
C GLY A 38 -17.40 -0.88 -6.38
N GLY A 39 -16.80 0.25 -5.95
CA GLY A 39 -15.38 0.53 -6.12
C GLY A 39 -14.76 1.20 -4.91
N GLU A 40 -13.60 0.72 -4.49
CA GLU A 40 -12.89 1.26 -3.33
C GLU A 40 -11.37 1.20 -3.53
N ALA A 41 -10.70 2.32 -3.26
CA ALA A 41 -9.24 2.40 -3.15
C ALA A 41 -8.85 3.24 -1.94
N ASP A 42 -7.76 2.88 -1.28
CA ASP A 42 -7.24 3.70 -0.18
C ASP A 42 -6.39 4.84 -0.72
N ILE A 43 -5.68 4.61 -1.83
CA ILE A 43 -4.89 5.60 -2.54
C ILE A 43 -5.03 5.38 -4.05
N ILE A 44 -5.20 6.47 -4.80
CA ILE A 44 -4.96 6.52 -6.25
C ILE A 44 -3.75 7.41 -6.48
N ALA A 45 -2.74 6.88 -7.16
CA ALA A 45 -1.54 7.59 -7.54
C ALA A 45 -1.24 7.40 -9.02
N GLU A 46 -0.32 8.20 -9.56
CA GLU A 46 0.18 8.09 -10.92
C GLU A 46 1.69 7.91 -10.88
N ASP A 47 2.16 6.85 -11.54
CA ASP A 47 3.59 6.56 -11.71
C ASP A 47 4.16 7.47 -12.81
N THR A 48 5.49 7.60 -12.88
CA THR A 48 6.14 8.54 -13.80
C THR A 48 5.94 8.20 -15.28
N ASP A 49 5.56 6.95 -15.58
CA ASP A 49 5.20 6.47 -16.92
C ASP A 49 3.72 6.70 -17.30
N GLY A 50 2.95 7.37 -16.43
CA GLY A 50 1.52 7.62 -16.62
C GLY A 50 0.61 6.45 -16.21
N THR A 51 1.17 5.37 -15.66
CA THR A 51 0.38 4.27 -15.09
C THR A 51 -0.40 4.74 -13.88
N VAL A 52 -1.71 4.48 -13.87
CA VAL A 52 -2.54 4.74 -12.69
C VAL A 52 -2.43 3.58 -11.72
N VAL A 53 -2.01 3.90 -10.51
CA VAL A 53 -1.80 2.96 -9.41
C VAL A 53 -2.95 3.07 -8.44
N ALA A 54 -3.75 2.01 -8.32
CA ALA A 54 -4.77 1.90 -7.29
C ALA A 54 -4.29 0.98 -6.18
N ALA A 55 -4.14 1.54 -4.98
CA ALA A 55 -3.57 0.84 -3.85
C ALA A 55 -4.59 0.67 -2.71
N CYS A 56 -4.53 -0.50 -2.06
CA CYS A 56 -5.15 -0.69 -0.76
C CYS A 56 -4.08 -0.69 0.35
N VAL A 57 -4.47 -0.19 1.51
CA VAL A 57 -3.68 -0.36 2.73
C VAL A 57 -4.28 -1.52 3.51
N VAL A 58 -3.58 -2.65 3.47
CA VAL A 58 -3.89 -3.84 4.25
C VAL A 58 -3.15 -3.72 5.56
N GLY A 59 -3.87 -3.50 6.65
CA GLY A 59 -3.14 -3.38 7.90
C GLY A 59 -2.68 -4.72 8.45
N GLY A 60 -1.50 -4.71 9.05
CA GLY A 60 -0.95 -5.80 9.83
C GLY A 60 -0.64 -5.33 11.24
N TRP A 61 -1.19 -6.04 12.23
CA TRP A 61 -0.76 -5.88 13.63
C TRP A 61 0.72 -6.29 13.78
N ARG A 62 1.14 -7.29 13.01
CA ARG A 62 2.51 -7.80 12.96
C ARG A 62 3.12 -7.55 11.60
N ARG A 63 4.45 -7.47 11.57
CA ARG A 63 5.24 -7.45 10.34
C ARG A 63 4.91 -8.71 9.53
N THR A 64 4.63 -8.54 8.24
CA THR A 64 4.32 -9.69 7.38
C THR A 64 5.61 -10.30 6.83
N THR A 65 5.81 -11.60 7.04
CA THR A 65 6.86 -12.39 6.37
C THR A 65 6.37 -12.95 5.03
N ALA A 66 5.10 -12.71 4.67
CA ALA A 66 4.53 -13.23 3.44
C ALA A 66 5.23 -12.61 2.22
N SER A 67 5.56 -13.47 1.26
CA SER A 67 6.08 -13.07 -0.05
C SER A 67 5.00 -12.44 -0.94
N SER A 68 3.72 -12.68 -0.65
CA SER A 68 2.57 -12.16 -1.37
C SER A 68 1.68 -11.26 -0.50
N ALA A 69 0.95 -10.35 -1.15
CA ALA A 69 0.06 -9.45 -0.45
C ALA A 69 -1.17 -10.18 0.10
N PRO A 70 -1.61 -9.91 1.34
CA PRO A 70 -2.82 -10.49 1.92
C PRO A 70 -4.08 -9.78 1.38
N VAL A 71 -4.30 -9.81 0.08
CA VAL A 71 -5.43 -9.15 -0.59
C VAL A 71 -6.36 -10.17 -1.22
N THR A 72 -7.64 -10.07 -0.90
CA THR A 72 -8.67 -10.96 -1.47
C THR A 72 -9.02 -10.58 -2.90
N ARG A 73 -9.50 -11.54 -3.70
CA ARG A 73 -10.01 -11.27 -5.07
C ARG A 73 -11.12 -10.21 -5.08
N GLY A 74 -12.00 -10.23 -4.08
CA GLY A 74 -13.05 -9.21 -3.92
C GLY A 74 -12.48 -7.81 -3.75
N ARG A 75 -11.42 -7.65 -2.94
CA ARG A 75 -10.74 -6.36 -2.77
C ARG A 75 -10.05 -5.90 -4.05
N LEU A 76 -9.41 -6.81 -4.80
CA LEU A 76 -8.83 -6.48 -6.12
C LEU A 76 -9.90 -6.00 -7.11
N LYS A 77 -11.09 -6.62 -7.11
CA LYS A 77 -12.22 -6.16 -7.94
C LYS A 77 -12.66 -4.75 -7.57
N LEU A 78 -12.79 -4.44 -6.27
CA LEU A 78 -13.14 -3.10 -5.80
C LEU A 78 -12.08 -2.06 -6.20
N LEU A 79 -10.79 -2.38 -6.07
CA LEU A 79 -9.69 -1.52 -6.50
C LEU A 79 -9.74 -1.24 -8.00
N ALA A 80 -9.93 -2.30 -8.81
CA ALA A 80 -10.05 -2.18 -10.25
C ALA A 80 -11.24 -1.28 -10.64
N THR A 81 -12.41 -1.46 -10.01
CA THR A 81 -13.58 -0.61 -10.28
C THR A 81 -13.31 0.86 -9.92
N ALA A 82 -12.68 1.12 -8.78
CA ALA A 82 -12.34 2.48 -8.38
C ALA A 82 -11.36 3.14 -9.37
N ALA A 83 -10.32 2.41 -9.76
CA ALA A 83 -9.34 2.88 -10.72
C ALA A 83 -9.98 3.22 -12.07
N LYS A 84 -10.80 2.30 -12.62
CA LYS A 84 -11.50 2.50 -13.89
C LYS A 84 -12.41 3.73 -13.86
N ARG A 85 -13.17 3.92 -12.78
CA ARG A 85 -14.03 5.11 -12.63
C ARG A 85 -13.20 6.39 -12.53
N PHE A 86 -12.11 6.36 -11.76
CA PHE A 86 -11.21 7.50 -11.67
C PHE A 86 -10.61 7.86 -13.05
N THR A 87 -10.26 6.85 -13.85
CA THR A 87 -9.67 7.03 -15.18
C THR A 87 -10.70 7.08 -16.31
N ALA A 88 -12.01 7.22 -16.04
CA ALA A 88 -13.04 7.09 -17.07
C ALA A 88 -12.85 8.03 -18.27
N HIS A 89 -12.24 9.20 -18.04
CA HIS A 89 -11.91 10.20 -19.06
C HIS A 89 -10.62 9.91 -19.85
N ARG A 90 -9.87 8.85 -19.50
CA ARG A 90 -8.60 8.43 -20.13
C ARG A 90 -8.79 7.08 -20.82
N SER A 91 -9.21 7.10 -22.08
CA SER A 91 -9.25 5.89 -22.91
C SER A 91 -7.82 5.33 -22.99
N ARG A 92 -7.60 4.07 -22.59
CA ARG A 92 -6.28 3.39 -22.53
C ARG A 92 -5.38 3.70 -21.33
N ALA A 93 -5.90 4.23 -20.23
CA ALA A 93 -5.11 4.26 -18.99
C ALA A 93 -4.65 2.84 -18.61
N VAL A 94 -3.35 2.67 -18.40
CA VAL A 94 -2.78 1.44 -17.82
C VAL A 94 -3.03 1.50 -16.32
N ILE A 95 -3.65 0.45 -15.77
CA ILE A 95 -3.98 0.38 -14.33
C ILE A 95 -3.18 -0.74 -13.68
N ARG A 96 -2.41 -0.37 -12.65
CA ARG A 96 -1.72 -1.31 -11.76
C ARG A 96 -2.41 -1.32 -10.40
N LEU A 97 -2.65 -2.51 -9.87
CA LEU A 97 -3.19 -2.68 -8.52
C LEU A 97 -2.04 -3.01 -7.58
N ASP A 98 -1.90 -2.23 -6.52
CA ASP A 98 -0.84 -2.37 -5.51
C ASP A 98 -1.47 -2.62 -4.13
N ALA A 99 -0.67 -3.16 -3.22
CA ALA A 99 -1.05 -3.32 -1.82
C ALA A 99 0.08 -2.86 -0.90
N LEU A 100 -0.25 -2.21 0.20
CA LEU A 100 0.72 -1.77 1.20
C LEU A 100 0.30 -2.24 2.58
N THR A 101 1.25 -2.74 3.37
CA THR A 101 1.09 -2.88 4.82
C THR A 101 1.78 -1.73 5.54
N VAL A 102 1.23 -1.31 6.67
CA VAL A 102 1.81 -0.24 7.50
C VAL A 102 1.77 -0.66 8.95
N THR A 103 2.91 -0.96 9.55
CA THR A 103 3.01 -1.44 10.93
C THR A 103 3.89 -0.48 11.74
N PRO A 104 3.54 -0.13 12.99
CA PRO A 104 4.42 0.70 13.82
C PRO A 104 5.80 0.06 13.98
N ALA A 105 6.87 0.85 13.92
CA ALA A 105 8.23 0.33 14.05
C ALA A 105 8.55 -0.13 15.49
N ASP A 106 7.91 0.49 16.48
CA ASP A 106 8.22 0.29 17.91
C ASP A 106 7.41 -0.85 18.57
N THR A 107 6.64 -1.61 17.79
CA THR A 107 5.87 -2.75 18.29
C THR A 107 6.79 -3.93 18.59
N GLY A 108 7.51 -3.93 19.71
CA GLY A 108 8.01 -5.10 20.47
C GLY A 108 8.94 -6.14 19.80
N ASP A 109 8.92 -6.29 18.48
CA ASP A 109 9.85 -7.08 17.66
C ASP A 109 11.11 -6.23 17.39
N ALA A 110 11.65 -5.65 18.47
CA ALA A 110 12.96 -5.05 18.51
C ALA A 110 14.00 -6.16 18.34
N GLY A 111 14.37 -6.47 17.09
CA GLY A 111 15.38 -7.50 16.87
C GLY A 111 15.79 -7.80 15.44
N ALA A 112 15.01 -7.46 14.42
CA ALA A 112 15.43 -7.71 13.05
C ALA A 112 14.83 -6.69 12.08
N CYS A 113 15.59 -5.67 11.70
CA CYS A 113 15.78 -5.54 10.26
C CYS A 113 16.44 -6.86 9.87
N PRO A 114 15.81 -7.78 9.11
CA PRO A 114 16.63 -8.75 8.44
C PRO A 114 17.60 -7.91 7.62
N ARG A 115 18.88 -7.93 7.99
CA ARG A 115 19.94 -7.64 7.03
C ARG A 115 19.52 -8.45 5.82
N HIS A 116 19.23 -7.76 4.73
CA HIS A 116 18.84 -8.33 3.45
C HIS A 116 19.75 -9.55 3.25
N HIS A 117 19.22 -10.77 3.42
CA HIS A 117 20.04 -11.95 3.15
C HIS A 117 20.15 -12.00 1.63
N PRO A 118 21.37 -11.92 1.06
CA PRO A 118 21.54 -12.12 -0.37
C PRO A 118 21.14 -13.57 -0.66
N GLY A 119 19.99 -13.76 -1.29
CA GLY A 119 19.36 -15.08 -1.51
C GLY A 119 17.84 -15.10 -1.28
N ASP A 120 17.32 -14.11 -0.56
CA ASP A 120 15.88 -13.89 -0.40
C ASP A 120 15.28 -13.27 -1.67
N ASP A 121 15.09 -14.09 -2.72
CA ASP A 121 14.29 -13.77 -3.89
C ASP A 121 12.79 -13.72 -3.52
N HIS A 122 12.44 -12.82 -2.61
CA HIS A 122 11.05 -12.41 -2.39
C HIS A 122 10.64 -11.65 -3.64
N GLY A 123 10.07 -12.39 -4.61
CA GLY A 123 9.93 -12.04 -6.02
C GLY A 123 9.73 -10.53 -6.28
N ARG A 124 10.45 -10.02 -7.30
CA ARG A 124 10.64 -8.65 -7.90
C ARG A 124 9.70 -7.47 -7.57
N HIS A 125 8.66 -7.67 -6.79
CA HIS A 125 7.53 -6.81 -6.54
C HIS A 125 7.29 -6.54 -5.04
N ARG A 126 8.06 -7.12 -4.11
CA ARG A 126 7.97 -6.83 -2.67
C ARG A 126 9.12 -5.92 -2.23
N ARG A 127 8.81 -4.86 -1.49
CA ARG A 127 9.79 -3.95 -0.88
C ARG A 127 9.37 -3.59 0.53
N GLU A 128 10.33 -3.47 1.45
CA GLU A 128 10.06 -3.05 2.83
C GLU A 128 10.96 -1.88 3.21
N GLU A 129 10.41 -0.88 3.92
CA GLU A 129 11.17 0.27 4.38
C GLU A 129 10.58 0.93 5.63
N ILE A 130 11.41 1.69 6.34
CA ILE A 130 10.96 2.52 7.45
C ILE A 130 10.59 3.90 6.91
N VAL A 131 9.38 4.34 7.20
CA VAL A 131 8.86 5.67 6.89
C VAL A 131 8.65 6.42 8.20
N GLU A 132 9.21 7.61 8.27
CA GLU A 132 9.00 8.53 9.37
C GLU A 132 7.96 9.58 8.98
N THR A 133 6.96 9.74 9.83
CA THR A 133 5.97 10.82 9.66
C THR A 133 6.53 12.15 10.16
N PRO A 134 5.99 13.30 9.72
CA PRO A 134 6.42 14.61 10.23
C PRO A 134 6.31 14.77 11.76
N GLY A 135 5.47 13.97 12.43
CA GLY A 135 5.36 13.93 13.89
C GLY A 135 6.36 13.01 14.59
N GLY A 136 7.40 12.54 13.89
CA GLY A 136 8.46 11.66 14.44
C GLY A 136 8.04 10.20 14.66
N GLN A 137 6.82 9.81 14.28
CA GLN A 137 6.40 8.40 14.38
C GLN A 137 6.97 7.59 13.23
N ARG A 138 7.54 6.42 13.53
CA ARG A 138 8.17 5.52 12.57
C ARG A 138 7.29 4.31 12.28
N PHE A 139 7.19 3.96 11.01
CA PHE A 139 6.40 2.83 10.52
C PHE A 139 7.21 1.99 9.55
N VAL A 140 7.06 0.67 9.62
CA VAL A 140 7.49 -0.22 8.56
C VAL A 140 6.38 -0.28 7.51
N VAL A 141 6.73 0.02 6.26
CA VAL A 141 5.85 -0.12 5.11
C VAL A 141 6.34 -1.26 4.25
N THR A 142 5.51 -2.28 4.02
CA THR A 142 5.77 -3.31 3.01
C THR A 142 4.90 -3.05 1.80
N TRP A 143 5.50 -2.82 0.64
CA TRP A 143 4.83 -2.60 -0.62
C TRP A 143 4.87 -3.85 -1.49
N PHE A 144 3.70 -4.27 -1.94
CA PHE A 144 3.49 -5.33 -2.92
C PHE A 144 3.01 -4.69 -4.22
N LYS A 145 3.92 -4.51 -5.15
CA LYS A 145 3.70 -3.88 -6.46
C LYS A 145 3.01 -4.86 -7.41
N GLY A 146 2.00 -4.42 -8.14
CA GLY A 146 1.40 -5.22 -9.21
C GLY A 146 0.72 -6.51 -8.75
N VAL A 147 0.04 -6.49 -7.60
CA VAL A 147 -0.79 -7.60 -7.10
C VAL A 147 -1.99 -7.89 -8.01
N GLY A 148 -2.28 -6.98 -8.95
CA GLY A 148 -3.19 -7.19 -10.06
C GLY A 148 -3.02 -6.13 -11.14
N ARG A 149 -3.74 -6.31 -12.25
CA ARG A 149 -3.81 -5.33 -13.34
C ARG A 149 -5.25 -5.15 -13.78
N ALA A 150 -5.56 -3.94 -14.23
CA ALA A 150 -6.79 -3.64 -14.93
C ALA A 150 -6.48 -2.82 -16.18
N ARG A 151 -7.44 -2.78 -17.09
CA ARG A 151 -7.45 -1.85 -18.21
C ARG A 151 -8.75 -1.07 -18.16
N ASN A 152 -8.66 0.22 -18.47
CA ASN A 152 -9.84 1.03 -18.72
C ASN A 152 -10.50 0.60 -20.02
#